data_AF-A0A7X0TTZ7-F1
#
_entry.id   AF-A0A7X0TTZ7-F1
#
_cell.length_a   1.000
_cell.length_b   1.000
_cell.length_c   1.000
_cell.angle_alpha   90.00
_cell.angle_beta   90.00
_cell.angle_gamma   90.00
#
_symmetry.space_group_name_H-M   'P 1'
#
loop_
_entity.id
_entity.type
_entity.pdbx_description
1 polymer ?
#
loop_
_entity_poly.entity_id
_entity_poly.type
_entity_poly.pdbx_seq_one_letter_code
_entity_poly.pdbx_strand_id
1 'polypeptide(L)' 'MNKLLTFVSSLILLAACTNKDLYNLGKDYQKSDCIDKAQNEAQYNECLLKEHKTYQEYKDARKKVINP' A
#
# COMPACT_ATOMS: atom_id res chain seq x y z
N MET A 1 -4.24 37.87 -3.32
CA MET A 1 -4.06 36.86 -4.39
C MET A 1 -3.02 35.79 -4.05
N ASN A 2 -1.83 36.12 -3.51
CA ASN A 2 -0.82 35.10 -3.15
C ASN A 2 -1.27 34.03 -2.14
N LYS A 3 -2.03 34.39 -1.10
CA LYS A 3 -2.45 33.43 -0.05
C LYS A 3 -3.36 32.32 -0.59
N LEU A 4 -4.23 32.65 -1.54
CA LEU A 4 -5.12 31.68 -2.17
C LEU A 4 -4.32 30.72 -3.07
N LEU A 5 -3.37 31.25 -3.84
CA LEU A 5 -2.50 30.46 -4.70
C LEU A 5 -1.65 29.47 -3.89
N THR A 6 -1.06 29.92 -2.78
CA THR A 6 -0.31 29.03 -1.88
C THR A 6 -1.20 27.97 -1.26
N PHE A 7 -2.43 28.30 -0.87
CA PHE A 7 -3.36 27.35 -0.28
C PHE A 7 -3.80 26.27 -1.27
N VAL A 8 -4.12 26.66 -2.51
CA VAL A 8 -4.48 25.72 -3.59
C VAL A 8 -3.28 24.83 -3.94
N SER A 9 -2.07 25.39 -3.99
CA SER A 9 -0.85 24.60 -4.25
C SER A 9 -0.58 23.57 -3.15
N SER A 10 -0.77 23.92 -1.88
CA SER A 10 -0.61 22.97 -0.77
C SER A 10 -1.63 21.83 -0.82
N LEU A 11 -2.89 22.11 -1.19
CA LEU A 11 -3.93 21.08 -1.31
C LEU A 11 -3.62 20.04 -2.40
N ILE A 12 -3.05 20.46 -3.52
CA ILE A 12 -2.67 19.54 -4.61
C ILE A 12 -1.55 18.59 -4.18
N LEU A 13 -0.60 19.09 -3.38
CA LEU A 13 0.50 18.27 -2.85
C LEU A 13 -0.01 17.19 -1.86
N LEU A 14 -1.04 17.49 -1.08
CA LEU A 14 -1.65 16.55 -0.13
C LEU A 14 -2.48 15.46 -0.83
N ALA A 15 -2.99 15.72 -2.04
CA ALA A 15 -3.80 14.77 -2.81
C ALA A 15 -2.96 13.84 -3.71
N ALA A 16 -1.63 14.01 -3.77
CA ALA A 16 -0.77 13.30 -4.70
C ALA A 16 -0.48 11.82 -4.32
N CYS A 17 -0.97 11.32 -3.18
CA CYS A 17 -0.83 9.91 -2.84
C CYS A 17 -1.62 9.04 -3.82
N THR A 18 -0.93 8.25 -4.64
CA THR A 18 -1.61 7.36 -5.58
C THR A 18 -2.06 6.07 -4.90
N ASN A 19 -3.10 5.43 -5.44
CA ASN A 19 -3.55 4.10 -4.98
C ASN A 19 -2.45 3.03 -5.10
N LYS A 20 -1.51 3.20 -6.04
CA LYS A 20 -0.37 2.30 -6.20
C LYS A 20 0.64 2.48 -5.08
N ASP A 21 0.92 3.72 -4.68
CA ASP A 21 1.81 4.02 -3.56
C ASP A 21 1.22 3.49 -2.25
N LEU A 22 -0.07 3.68 -2.04
CA LEU A 22 -0.78 3.12 -0.89
C LEU A 22 -0.73 1.58 -0.87
N TYR A 23 -0.89 0.94 -2.03
CA TYR A 23 -0.75 -0.51 -2.15
C TYR A 23 0.67 -0.97 -1.78
N ASN A 24 1.71 -0.28 -2.26
CA ASN A 24 3.10 -0.62 -1.95
C ASN A 24 3.38 -0.49 -0.45
N LEU A 25 2.95 0.61 0.17
CA LEU A 25 3.06 0.81 1.62
C LEU A 25 2.35 -0.29 2.41
N GLY A 26 1.13 -0.65 2.01
CA GLY A 26 0.37 -1.72 2.67
C GLY A 26 1.04 -3.10 2.54
N LYS A 27 1.63 -3.39 1.38
CA LYS A 27 2.39 -4.62 1.14
C LYS A 27 3.61 -4.71 2.05
N ASP A 28 4.38 -3.63 2.14
CA ASP A 28 5.59 -3.59 2.96
C ASP A 28 5.24 -3.66 4.46
N TYR A 29 4.15 -3.02 4.89
CA TYR A 29 3.61 -3.18 6.24
C TYR A 29 3.24 -4.63 6.54
N GLN A 30 2.51 -5.31 5.64
CA GLN A 30 2.15 -6.72 5.83
C GLN A 30 3.38 -7.62 5.95
N LYS A 31 4.44 -7.33 5.18
CA LYS A 31 5.70 -8.05 5.28
C LYS A 31 6.36 -7.84 6.65
N SER A 32 6.43 -6.59 7.10
CA SER A 32 7.00 -6.24 8.41
C SER A 32 6.23 -6.89 9.56
N ASP A 33 4.90 -6.82 9.53
CA ASP A 33 4.02 -7.42 10.55
C ASP A 33 4.15 -8.96 10.58
N CYS A 34 4.32 -9.58 9.40
CA CYS A 34 4.60 -11.01 9.31
C CYS A 34 5.91 -11.37 9.99
N ILE A 35 6.98 -10.62 9.70
CA ILE A 35 8.32 -10.82 10.29
C ILE A 35 8.28 -10.64 11.81
N ASP A 36 7.63 -9.58 12.29
CA ASP A 36 7.52 -9.28 13.72
C ASP A 36 6.80 -10.41 14.49
N LYS A 37 5.83 -11.05 13.84
CA LYS A 37 5.05 -12.16 14.41
C LYS A 37 5.67 -13.54 14.21
N ALA A 38 6.75 -13.66 13.45
CA ALA A 38 7.38 -14.95 13.19
C ALA A 38 7.98 -15.53 14.47
N GLN A 39 7.58 -16.76 14.82
CA GLN A 39 8.00 -17.42 16.07
C GLN A 39 9.26 -18.27 15.89
N ASN A 40 9.66 -18.53 14.65
CA ASN A 40 10.82 -19.35 14.31
C ASN A 40 11.36 -18.99 12.92
N GLU A 41 12.52 -19.54 12.60
CA GLU A 41 13.25 -19.28 11.36
C GLU A 41 12.47 -19.71 10.10
N ALA A 42 11.72 -20.82 10.17
CA ALA A 42 10.90 -21.26 9.04
C ALA A 42 9.82 -20.22 8.71
N GLN A 43 9.10 -19.72 9.71
CA GLN A 43 8.09 -18.67 9.55
C GLN A 43 8.69 -17.35 9.08
N TYR A 44 9.87 -16.97 9.58
CA TYR A 44 10.59 -15.78 9.12
C TYR A 44 10.93 -15.90 7.62
N ASN A 45 11.44 -17.05 7.20
CA ASN A 45 11.77 -17.32 5.79
C ASN A 45 10.52 -17.33 4.90
N GLU A 46 9.40 -17.87 5.39
CA GLU A 46 8.11 -17.78 4.69
C GLU A 46 7.69 -16.31 4.48
N CYS A 47 7.84 -15.44 5.48
CA CYS A 47 7.54 -14.02 5.34
C CYS A 47 8.45 -13.31 4.32
N LEU A 48 9.71 -13.73 4.20
CA LEU A 48 10.64 -13.16 3.21
C LEU A 48 10.33 -13.58 1.77
N LEU A 49 9.91 -14.84 1.60
CA LEU A 49 9.63 -15.44 0.30
C LEU A 49 8.17 -15.27 -0.15
N LYS A 50 7.32 -14.69 0.70
CA LYS A 50 5.90 -14.48 0.40
C LYS A 50 5.74 -13.58 -0.82
N GLU A 51 5.27 -14.17 -1.92
CA GLU A 51 4.88 -13.40 -3.09
C GLU A 51 3.58 -12.63 -2.82
N HIS A 52 3.63 -11.33 -3.07
CA HIS A 52 2.45 -10.48 -3.04
C HIS A 52 1.91 -10.33 -4.45
N LYS A 53 0.60 -10.50 -4.61
CA LYS A 53 -0.13 -10.22 -5.86
C LYS A 53 0.28 -8.85 -6.39
N THR A 54 0.51 -8.74 -7.69
CA THR A 54 0.79 -7.45 -8.34
C THR A 54 -0.31 -6.42 -8.06
N TYR A 55 0.01 -5.14 -8.23
CA TYR A 55 -0.98 -4.07 -8.05
C TYR A 55 -2.23 -4.25 -8.93
N GLN A 56 -2.06 -4.77 -10.15
CA GLN A 56 -3.17 -5.02 -11.08
C GLN A 56 -4.09 -6.12 -10.55
N GLU A 57 -3.53 -7.25 -10.11
CA GLU A 57 -4.30 -8.35 -9.52
C GLU A 57 -5.02 -7.93 -8.23
N TYR A 58 -4.36 -7.12 -7.40
CA TYR A 58 -4.98 -6.50 -6.23
C TYR A 58 -6.19 -5.64 -6.61
N LYS A 59 -6.02 -4.78 -7.63
CA LYS A 59 -7.08 -3.87 -8.11
C LYS A 59 -8.25 -4.65 -8.68
N ASP A 60 -7.99 -5.70 -9.46
CA ASP A 60 -9.04 -6.52 -10.07
C ASP A 60 -9.78 -7.37 -9.02
N ALA A 61 -9.07 -7.90 -8.02
CA ALA A 61 -9.71 -8.55 -6.87
C ALA A 61 -10.61 -7.59 -6.09
N ARG A 62 -10.14 -6.37 -5.82
CA ARG A 62 -10.93 -5.30 -5.17
C ARG A 62 -12.20 -4.96 -5.95
N LYS A 63 -12.13 -4.87 -7.28
CA LYS A 63 -13.30 -4.59 -8.11
C LYS A 63 -14.36 -5.68 -8.00
N LYS A 64 -13.97 -6.96 -7.96
CA LYS A 64 -14.89 -8.10 -7.79
C LYS A 64 -15.60 -8.10 -6.44
N VAL A 65 -14.98 -7.55 -5.39
CA VAL A 65 -15.60 -7.42 -4.07
C VAL A 65 -16.58 -6.24 -4.02
N ILE A 66 -16.25 -5.13 -4.71
CA ILE A 66 -17.06 -3.90 -4.70
C ILE A 66 -18.24 -3.98 -5.68
N ASN A 67 -18.08 -4.67 -6.81
CA ASN A 67 -19.13 -5.02 -7.76
C ASN A 67 -19.14 -6.55 -7.94
N PRO A 68 -19.87 -7.28 -7.08
CA PRO A 68 -19.97 -8.74 -7.13
C PRO A 68 -20.79 -9.25 -8.32
#